data_AF-A0A532CNA3-F1
#
_entry.id   AF-A0A532CNA3-F1
#
_cell.length_a   1.000
_cell.length_b   1.000
_cell.length_c   1.000
_cell.angle_alpha   90.00
_cell.angle_beta   90.00
_cell.angle_gamma   90.00
#
_symmetry.space_group_name_H-M   'P 1'
#
loop_
_entity.id
_entity.type
_entity.pdbx_description
1 polymer ?
#
loop_
_entity_poly.entity_id
_entity_poly.type
_entity_poly.pdbx_seq_one_letter_code
_entity_poly.pdbx_strand_id
1 'polypeptide(L)' 'MADKNKRLDSNVAGNFFVDATCINCDTCRQLAPASFEELGKFSAVTTSCT' A
#
# COMPACT_ATOMS: atom_id res chain seq x y z
N MET A 1 11.95 -5.80 2.46
CA MET A 1 11.01 -5.70 3.61
C MET A 1 10.57 -4.25 3.71
N ALA A 2 9.33 -3.97 4.10
CA ALA A 2 8.84 -2.60 4.18
C ALA A 2 9.45 -1.82 5.37
N ASP A 3 9.75 -0.53 5.17
CA ASP A 3 10.27 0.39 6.18
C ASP A 3 9.19 1.39 6.62
N LYS A 4 8.87 1.39 7.92
CA LYS A 4 7.86 2.28 8.50
C LYS A 4 8.20 3.76 8.33
N ASN A 5 9.49 4.11 8.31
CA ASN A 5 9.92 5.49 8.13
C ASN A 5 9.70 6.01 6.70
N LYS A 6 9.39 5.11 5.76
CA LYS A 6 9.13 5.43 4.35
C LYS A 6 7.67 5.20 3.97
N ARG A 7 6.77 5.02 4.95
CA ARG A 7 5.33 4.84 4.72
C ARG A 7 4.81 5.99 3.85
N LEU A 8 4.08 5.66 2.78
CA LEU A 8 3.44 6.68 1.95
C LEU A 8 2.28 7.32 2.71
N ASP A 9 2.14 8.63 2.61
CA ASP A 9 1.03 9.39 3.22
C ASP A 9 -0.35 8.97 2.67
N SER A 10 -0.38 8.42 1.46
CA SER A 10 -1.60 7.92 0.81
C SER A 10 -2.18 6.66 1.45
N ASN A 11 -1.44 5.97 2.34
CA ASN A 11 -2.00 4.82 3.04
C ASN A 11 -2.97 5.29 4.12
N VAL A 12 -4.17 4.70 4.17
CA VAL A 12 -5.07 4.85 5.31
C VAL A 12 -4.40 4.39 6.61
N ALA A 13 -4.86 4.91 7.76
CA ALA A 13 -4.33 4.50 9.05
C ALA A 13 -4.53 3.00 9.30
N GLY A 14 -3.53 2.34 9.90
CA GLY A 14 -3.61 0.92 10.25
C GLY A 14 -2.27 0.20 10.17
N ASN A 15 -2.33 -1.11 10.39
CA ASN A 15 -1.15 -1.98 10.47
C ASN A 15 -0.49 -2.24 9.12
N PHE A 16 -1.27 -2.25 8.04
CA PHE A 16 -0.76 -2.43 6.69
C PHE A 16 -0.40 -1.09 6.05
N PHE A 17 0.65 -1.11 5.23
CA PHE A 17 1.08 0.03 4.44
C PHE A 17 1.99 -0.39 3.31
N VAL A 18 2.08 0.51 2.33
CA VAL A 18 3.10 0.50 1.29
C VAL A 18 4.08 1.64 1.58
N ASP A 19 5.37 1.39 1.37
CA ASP A 19 6.40 2.41 1.53
C ASP A 19 6.90 2.96 0.18
N ALA A 20 7.70 4.03 0.23
CA ALA A 20 8.24 4.73 -0.94
C ALA A 20 9.24 3.92 -1.78
N THR A 21 9.61 2.70 -1.37
CA THR A 21 10.43 1.77 -2.17
C THR A 21 9.59 0.86 -3.06
N CYS A 22 8.25 0.99 -3.02
CA CYS A 22 7.35 0.26 -3.89
C CYS A 22 7.70 0.47 -5.38
N ILE A 23 7.78 -0.64 -6.10
CA ILE A 23 8.09 -0.67 -7.54
C ILE A 23 6.84 -0.87 -8.42
N ASN A 24 5.66 -0.75 -7.82
CA ASN A 24 4.37 -0.94 -8.49
C ASN A 24 4.23 -2.31 -9.22
N CYS A 25 4.67 -3.41 -8.60
CA CYS A 25 4.63 -4.74 -9.23
C CYS A 25 3.25 -5.45 -9.15
N ASP A 26 2.18 -4.74 -8.80
CA ASP A 26 0.80 -5.25 -8.65
C ASP A 26 0.53 -6.34 -7.60
N THR A 27 1.54 -6.99 -7.02
CA THR A 27 1.34 -8.18 -6.16
C THR A 27 0.34 -7.95 -5.02
N CYS A 28 0.42 -6.81 -4.33
CA CYS A 28 -0.49 -6.49 -3.23
C CYS A 28 -1.96 -6.36 -3.70
N ARG A 29 -2.17 -5.76 -4.88
CA ARG A 29 -3.50 -5.56 -5.48
C ARG A 29 -4.09 -6.88 -5.98
N GLN A 30 -3.25 -7.80 -6.47
CA GLN A 30 -3.72 -9.14 -6.86
C GLN A 30 -4.15 -9.97 -5.66
N LEU A 31 -3.40 -9.89 -4.55
CA LEU A 31 -3.70 -10.67 -3.34
C LEU A 31 -4.87 -10.09 -2.53
N ALA A 32 -5.01 -8.76 -2.51
CA ALA A 32 -6.03 -8.08 -1.72
C ALA A 32 -6.59 -6.85 -2.48
N PRO A 33 -7.33 -7.07 -3.58
CA PRO A 33 -7.84 -6.00 -4.44
C PRO A 33 -8.82 -5.05 -3.73
N ALA A 34 -9.48 -5.52 -2.66
CA ALA A 34 -10.37 -4.69 -1.86
C ALA A 34 -9.65 -3.76 -0.88
N SER A 35 -8.35 -3.95 -0.64
CA SER A 35 -7.58 -3.18 0.35
C SER A 35 -6.49 -2.31 -0.28
N PHE A 36 -5.98 -2.72 -1.43
CA PHE A 36 -4.90 -2.02 -2.13
C PHE A 36 -5.36 -1.51 -3.48
N GLU A 37 -5.03 -0.26 -3.78
CA GLU A 37 -5.29 0.37 -5.07
C GLU A 37 -4.02 1.01 -5.63
N GLU A 38 -4.03 1.26 -6.94
CA GLU A 38 -2.95 1.99 -7.61
C GLU A 38 -3.11 3.49 -7.38
N LEU A 39 -2.06 4.13 -6.90
CA LEU A 39 -1.99 5.58 -6.75
C LEU A 39 -0.70 6.10 -7.39
N GLY A 40 -0.81 6.44 -8.67
CA GLY A 40 0.29 6.99 -9.46
C GLY A 40 1.39 5.97 -9.68
N LYS A 41 2.54 6.15 -9.02
CA LYS A 41 3.72 5.28 -9.18
C LYS A 41 3.80 4.16 -8.14
N PHE A 42 2.83 4.06 -7.24
CA PHE A 42 2.86 3.13 -6.12
C PHE A 42 1.51 2.45 -5.93
N SER A 43 1.51 1.33 -5.21
CA SER A 43 0.29 0.86 -4.52
C SER A 43 0.11 1.63 -3.21
N ALA A 44 -1.12 1.73 -2.73
CA ALA A 44 -1.40 2.19 -1.38
C ALA A 44 -2.55 1.38 -0.76
N VAL A 45 -2.58 1.32 0.57
CA VAL A 45 -3.74 0.80 1.29
C VAL A 45 -4.81 1.89 1.31
N THR A 46 -5.93 1.67 0.65
CA THR A 46 -7.06 2.63 0.59
C THR A 46 -8.24 2.21 1.45
N THR A 47 -8.30 0.92 1.81
CA THR A 47 -9.33 0.37 2.70
C THR A 47 -8.70 -0.63 3.65
N SER A 48 -8.93 -0.46 4.95
CA SER A 48 -8.67 -1.46 5.97
C SER A 48 -10.01 -2.00 6.47
N CYS A 49 -10.28 -3.28 6.20
CA CYS A 49 -11.37 -3.98 6.88
C CYS A 49 -10.91 -4.16 8.34
N THR A 50 -11.62 -3.53 9.28
CA THR A 50 -11.37 -3.68 10.71
C THR A 50 -11.80 -5.06 11.17
#